data_AF-A0A3M1JCT8-F1
#
_entry.id   AF-A0A3M1JCT8-F1
#
_cell.length_a   1.000
_cell.length_b   1.000
_cell.length_c   1.000
_cell.angle_alpha   90.00
_cell.angle_beta   90.00
_cell.angle_gamma   90.00
#
_symmetry.space_group_name_H-M   'P 1'
#
loop_
_entity.id
_entity.type
_entity.pdbx_description
1 polymer ?
#
loop_
_entity_poly.entity_id
_entity_poly.type
_entity_poly.pdbx_seq_one_letter_code
_entity_poly.pdbx_strand_id
1 'polypeptide(L)'
;MREVLLLGAGKIGLAVAHLLARTGDYAVTVADRDAVNLARAASQAGVETVEADVTDQGALVKLMRGKFAVLNACPFYLIPTIARAAREAGINYFDLTEDVESTRIVKELAQGASSAFVPQCGLAPGFISIVAWDLAKKFDELHNVHMRVGALPQFPSNALKYNLTWSTDCLINEYCNPCEAIVDRVLRETQPLEEVEHFSLDGDNYEAFNTSGGLGTLCETLEGKVDNLNYRTVRYPGHRDIMKMLIRDLRLGERRELLKDIFEHALPITFQDVVLVFVTVTGKRKGQFVQESFARKVYA
;
A
#
# COMPACT_ATOMS: atom_id res chain seq x y z
N MET A 1 8.79 -13.85 -24.75
CA MET A 1 8.94 -13.25 -23.40
C MET A 1 8.06 -12.01 -23.36
N ARG A 2 7.31 -11.75 -22.28
CA ARG A 2 6.44 -10.56 -22.21
C ARG A 2 7.27 -9.34 -21.77
N GLU A 3 7.19 -8.23 -22.49
CA GLU A 3 7.90 -7.00 -22.12
C GLU A 3 7.16 -6.24 -21.02
N VAL A 4 7.84 -6.00 -19.90
CA VAL A 4 7.29 -5.25 -18.76
C VAL A 4 8.15 -4.02 -18.51
N LEU A 5 7.50 -2.86 -18.46
CA LEU A 5 8.12 -1.62 -18.02
C LEU A 5 7.86 -1.42 -16.53
N LEU A 6 8.90 -1.24 -15.75
CA LEU A 6 8.81 -0.83 -14.36
C LEU A 6 9.22 0.62 -14.22
N LEU A 7 8.34 1.47 -13.69
CA LEU A 7 8.65 2.87 -13.41
C LEU A 7 9.02 3.03 -11.93
N GLY A 8 10.20 3.60 -11.68
CA GLY A 8 10.78 3.78 -10.36
C GLY A 8 11.78 2.67 -10.00
N ALA A 9 13.05 3.04 -9.84
CA ALA A 9 14.16 2.19 -9.44
C ALA A 9 14.52 2.32 -7.94
N GLY A 10 13.53 2.70 -7.11
CA GLY A 10 13.64 2.67 -5.66
C GLY A 10 13.66 1.25 -5.07
N LYS A 11 13.69 1.13 -3.74
CA LYS A 11 13.76 -0.19 -3.04
C LYS A 11 12.70 -1.18 -3.53
N ILE A 12 11.44 -0.74 -3.61
CA ILE A 12 10.33 -1.60 -4.01
C ILE A 12 10.41 -1.95 -5.50
N GLY A 13 10.72 -0.97 -6.35
CA GLY A 13 10.92 -1.21 -7.77
C GLY A 13 12.01 -2.25 -8.04
N LEU A 14 13.18 -2.11 -7.40
CA LEU A 14 14.28 -3.07 -7.52
C LEU A 14 13.88 -4.48 -7.06
N ALA A 15 13.06 -4.61 -6.01
CA ALA A 15 12.55 -5.90 -5.56
C ALA A 15 11.60 -6.53 -6.60
N VAL A 16 10.69 -5.74 -7.17
CA VAL A 16 9.77 -6.19 -8.22
C VAL A 16 10.54 -6.61 -9.48
N ALA A 17 11.49 -5.80 -9.94
CA ALA A 17 12.35 -6.11 -11.09
C ALA A 17 13.08 -7.44 -10.89
N HIS A 18 13.68 -7.64 -9.70
CA HIS A 18 14.38 -8.86 -9.35
C HIS A 18 13.45 -10.10 -9.39
N LEU A 19 12.25 -9.99 -8.80
CA LEU A 19 11.28 -11.08 -8.79
C LEU A 19 10.80 -11.45 -10.19
N LEU A 20 10.48 -10.45 -11.02
CA LEU A 20 10.04 -10.66 -12.39
C LEU A 20 11.15 -11.28 -13.26
N ALA A 21 12.36 -10.72 -13.22
CA ALA A 21 13.49 -11.17 -14.02
C ALA A 21 13.86 -12.64 -13.72
N ARG A 22 13.75 -13.06 -12.45
CA ARG A 22 14.07 -14.44 -12.03
C ARG A 22 13.10 -15.51 -12.52
N THR A 23 11.91 -15.14 -12.98
CA THR A 23 10.96 -16.11 -13.55
C THR A 23 11.39 -16.63 -14.92
N GLY A 24 12.11 -15.80 -15.70
CA GLY A 24 12.39 -16.08 -17.11
C GLY A 24 11.21 -15.84 -18.07
N ASP A 25 10.04 -15.44 -17.57
CA ASP A 25 8.84 -15.20 -18.39
C ASP A 25 8.77 -13.77 -18.96
N TYR A 26 9.52 -12.84 -18.35
CA TYR A 26 9.44 -11.40 -18.59
C TYR A 26 10.78 -10.78 -19.00
N ALA A 27 10.72 -9.88 -19.99
CA ALA A 27 11.81 -8.98 -20.33
C ALA A 27 11.55 -7.67 -19.59
N VAL A 28 12.36 -7.39 -18.58
CA VAL A 28 12.12 -6.29 -17.64
C VAL A 28 12.98 -5.08 -18.01
N THR A 29 12.33 -3.96 -18.28
CA THR A 29 12.99 -2.65 -18.42
C THR A 29 12.62 -1.78 -17.22
N VAL A 30 13.60 -1.25 -16.49
CA VAL A 30 13.40 -0.33 -15.37
C VAL A 30 13.69 1.10 -15.82
N ALA A 31 12.75 2.01 -15.55
CA ALA A 31 12.89 3.41 -15.86
C ALA A 31 12.89 4.27 -14.60
N ASP A 32 13.82 5.22 -14.52
CA ASP A 32 13.93 6.21 -13.45
C ASP A 32 14.66 7.45 -14.01
N ARG A 33 14.54 8.59 -13.35
CA ARG A 33 15.32 9.80 -13.68
C ARG A 33 16.67 9.82 -12.97
N ASP A 34 16.81 9.06 -11.89
CA ASP A 34 18.00 9.03 -11.05
C ASP A 34 19.00 7.99 -11.56
N ALA A 35 20.14 8.46 -12.05
CA ALA A 35 21.20 7.62 -12.58
C ALA A 35 21.80 6.64 -11.55
N VAL A 36 21.82 6.99 -10.27
CA VAL A 36 22.32 6.12 -9.19
C VAL A 36 21.36 4.96 -8.96
N ASN A 37 20.06 5.22 -8.95
CA ASN A 37 19.06 4.16 -8.85
C ASN A 37 19.06 3.25 -10.09
N LEU A 38 19.22 3.82 -11.29
CA LEU A 38 19.37 3.02 -12.51
C LEU A 38 20.62 2.14 -12.49
N ALA A 39 21.76 2.66 -12.01
CA ALA A 39 22.98 1.86 -11.90
C ALA A 39 22.79 0.65 -10.98
N ARG A 40 22.02 0.80 -9.89
CA ARG A 40 21.62 -0.32 -9.02
C ARG A 40 20.72 -1.32 -9.75
N ALA A 41 19.72 -0.85 -10.49
CA ALA A 41 18.86 -1.72 -11.30
C ALA A 41 19.65 -2.52 -12.35
N ALA A 42 20.57 -1.85 -13.06
CA ALA A 42 21.39 -2.47 -14.10
C ALA A 42 22.35 -3.57 -13.58
N SER A 43 22.66 -3.57 -12.28
CA SER A 43 23.44 -4.63 -11.65
C SER A 43 22.67 -5.95 -11.49
N GLN A 44 21.35 -5.96 -11.67
CA GLN A 44 20.53 -7.17 -11.60
C GLN A 44 20.55 -7.91 -12.94
N ALA A 45 20.84 -9.21 -12.91
CA ALA A 45 20.79 -10.04 -14.10
C ALA A 45 19.37 -10.09 -14.70
N GLY A 46 19.26 -9.91 -16.02
CA GLY A 46 17.98 -9.96 -16.74
C GLY A 46 17.15 -8.66 -16.65
N VAL A 47 17.76 -7.56 -16.22
CA VAL A 47 17.12 -6.24 -16.14
C VAL A 47 17.82 -5.25 -17.08
N GLU A 48 17.06 -4.66 -17.98
CA GLU A 48 17.47 -3.50 -18.77
C GLU A 48 17.07 -2.20 -18.07
N THR A 49 17.77 -1.10 -18.36
CA THR A 49 17.48 0.20 -17.75
C THR A 49 17.34 1.29 -18.80
N VAL A 50 16.52 2.29 -18.50
CA VAL A 50 16.31 3.47 -19.36
C VAL A 50 16.13 4.71 -18.48
N GLU A 51 16.79 5.81 -18.84
CA GLU A 51 16.52 7.08 -18.20
C GLU A 51 15.21 7.67 -18.74
N ALA A 52 14.27 7.97 -17.84
CA ALA A 52 13.00 8.58 -18.22
C ALA A 52 12.45 9.49 -17.11
N ASP A 53 11.96 10.66 -17.51
CA ASP A 53 11.13 11.50 -16.66
C ASP A 53 9.67 11.10 -16.83
N VAL A 54 9.08 10.56 -15.76
CA VAL A 54 7.68 10.10 -15.74
C VAL A 54 6.66 11.25 -15.75
N THR A 55 7.12 12.50 -15.65
CA THR A 55 6.25 13.69 -15.81
C THR A 55 5.96 14.02 -17.27
N ASP A 56 6.77 13.52 -18.22
CA ASP A 56 6.52 13.65 -19.65
C ASP A 56 5.63 12.50 -20.14
N GLN A 57 4.31 12.75 -20.17
CA GLN A 57 3.33 11.77 -20.66
C GLN A 57 3.63 11.31 -22.10
N GLY A 58 4.07 12.22 -22.98
CA GLY A 58 4.32 11.89 -24.39
C GLY A 58 5.52 10.97 -24.57
N ALA A 59 6.60 11.20 -23.81
CA ALA A 59 7.73 10.29 -23.75
C ALA A 59 7.34 8.93 -23.15
N LEU A 60 6.53 8.93 -22.09
CA LEU A 60 6.03 7.71 -21.47
C LEU A 60 5.19 6.86 -22.43
N VAL A 61 4.26 7.46 -23.18
CA VAL A 61 3.46 6.74 -24.17
C VAL A 61 4.36 6.06 -25.21
N LYS A 62 5.39 6.74 -25.70
CA LYS A 62 6.35 6.15 -26.64
C LYS A 62 7.09 4.97 -26.02
N LEU A 63 7.51 5.08 -24.76
CA LEU A 63 8.21 4.03 -24.03
C LEU A 63 7.31 2.81 -23.74
N MET A 64 6.01 3.04 -23.54
CA MET A 64 5.02 2.01 -23.24
C MET A 64 4.48 1.28 -24.46
N ARG A 65 4.47 1.90 -25.64
CA ARG A 65 3.89 1.31 -26.86
C ARG A 65 4.54 -0.03 -27.20
N GLY A 66 3.70 -1.04 -27.45
CA GLY A 66 4.13 -2.40 -27.81
C GLY A 66 4.52 -3.28 -26.62
N LYS A 67 4.59 -2.73 -25.40
CA LYS A 67 4.87 -3.51 -24.19
C LYS A 67 3.61 -4.24 -23.70
N PHE A 68 3.80 -5.27 -22.88
CA PHE A 68 2.70 -6.05 -22.32
C PHE A 68 2.04 -5.33 -21.14
N ALA A 69 2.86 -4.76 -20.25
CA ALA A 69 2.38 -4.09 -19.05
C ALA A 69 3.36 -3.01 -18.56
N VAL A 70 2.83 -2.08 -17.79
CA VAL A 70 3.59 -1.17 -16.94
C VAL A 70 3.24 -1.43 -15.48
N LEU A 71 4.28 -1.49 -14.63
CA LEU A 71 4.14 -1.44 -13.18
C LEU A 71 4.70 -0.12 -12.67
N ASN A 72 3.88 0.62 -11.93
CA ASN A 72 4.24 1.89 -11.33
C ASN A 72 4.66 1.70 -9.87
N ALA A 73 5.94 1.99 -9.58
CA ALA A 73 6.50 2.08 -8.24
C ALA A 73 6.96 3.52 -7.89
N CYS A 74 6.48 4.53 -8.64
CA CYS A 74 6.72 5.94 -8.35
C CYS A 74 5.76 6.49 -7.28
N PRO A 75 6.05 7.67 -6.68
CA PRO A 75 5.16 8.35 -5.75
C PRO A 75 3.73 8.55 -6.27
N PHE A 76 2.76 8.55 -5.37
CA PHE A 76 1.33 8.55 -5.71
C PHE A 76 0.91 9.72 -6.59
N TYR A 77 1.48 10.92 -6.38
CA TYR A 77 1.15 12.12 -7.17
C TYR A 77 1.50 12.01 -8.67
N LEU A 78 2.30 11.01 -9.08
CA LEU A 78 2.63 10.74 -10.48
C LEU A 78 1.67 9.76 -11.16
N ILE A 79 0.82 9.06 -10.38
CA ILE A 79 -0.13 8.07 -10.88
C ILE A 79 -1.03 8.60 -12.00
N PRO A 80 -1.65 9.80 -11.87
CA PRO A 80 -2.55 10.29 -12.92
C PRO A 80 -1.88 10.39 -14.29
N THR A 81 -0.62 10.85 -14.34
CA THR A 81 0.15 10.98 -15.59
C THR A 81 0.50 9.60 -16.15
N ILE A 82 0.98 8.69 -15.30
CA ILE A 82 1.41 7.35 -15.72
C ILE A 82 0.21 6.52 -16.18
N ALA A 83 -0.89 6.51 -15.44
CA ALA A 83 -2.10 5.77 -15.78
C ALA A 83 -2.71 6.27 -17.11
N ARG A 84 -2.68 7.58 -17.37
CA ARG A 84 -3.09 8.15 -18.67
C ARG A 84 -2.18 7.68 -19.80
N ALA A 85 -0.86 7.68 -19.60
CA ALA A 85 0.07 7.16 -20.60
C ALA A 85 -0.17 5.67 -20.90
N ALA A 86 -0.42 4.86 -19.87
CA ALA A 86 -0.72 3.43 -20.02
C ALA A 86 -2.03 3.21 -20.80
N ARG A 87 -3.05 4.03 -20.52
CA ARG A 87 -4.35 3.99 -21.20
C ARG A 87 -4.22 4.32 -22.68
N GLU A 88 -3.45 5.35 -23.00
CA GLU A 88 -3.19 5.77 -24.38
C GLU A 88 -2.33 4.75 -25.14
N ALA A 89 -1.34 4.15 -24.48
CA ALA A 89 -0.53 3.08 -25.05
C ALA A 89 -1.29 1.75 -25.21
N GLY A 90 -2.44 1.59 -24.54
CA GLY A 90 -3.29 0.40 -24.62
C GLY A 90 -2.70 -0.82 -23.91
N ILE A 91 -1.88 -0.62 -22.87
CA ILE A 91 -1.18 -1.70 -22.15
C ILE A 91 -1.79 -1.93 -20.77
N ASN A 92 -1.47 -3.07 -20.15
CA ASN A 92 -1.93 -3.36 -18.79
C ASN A 92 -1.20 -2.46 -17.77
N TYR A 93 -1.93 -1.96 -16.78
CA TYR A 93 -1.44 -1.05 -15.76
C TYR A 93 -1.54 -1.68 -14.37
N PHE A 94 -0.46 -1.59 -13.61
CA PHE A 94 -0.37 -2.01 -12.21
C PHE A 94 0.30 -0.91 -11.39
N ASP A 95 -0.13 -0.71 -10.15
CA ASP A 95 0.55 0.19 -9.21
C ASP A 95 0.50 -0.36 -7.78
N LEU A 96 1.17 0.34 -6.86
CA LEU A 96 1.30 -0.05 -5.46
C LEU A 96 0.65 0.95 -4.50
N THR A 97 -0.19 1.86 -5.00
CA THR A 97 -0.58 3.04 -4.24
C THR A 97 -1.55 2.72 -3.11
N GLU A 98 -1.40 3.43 -2.00
CA GLU A 98 -2.41 3.55 -0.95
C GLU A 98 -3.33 4.77 -1.15
N ASP A 99 -3.00 5.66 -2.07
CA ASP A 99 -3.71 6.94 -2.24
C ASP A 99 -5.10 6.73 -2.87
N VAL A 100 -6.13 7.15 -2.13
CA VAL A 100 -7.53 6.95 -2.49
C VAL A 100 -7.93 7.80 -3.70
N GLU A 101 -7.45 9.04 -3.79
CA GLU A 101 -7.77 9.93 -4.91
C GLU A 101 -7.16 9.41 -6.22
N SER A 102 -5.89 9.04 -6.18
CA SER A 102 -5.18 8.42 -7.31
C SER A 102 -5.88 7.13 -7.77
N THR A 103 -6.35 6.31 -6.83
CA THR A 103 -7.11 5.08 -7.13
C THR A 103 -8.43 5.40 -7.86
N ARG A 104 -9.15 6.45 -7.44
CA ARG A 104 -10.40 6.90 -8.12
C ARG A 104 -10.12 7.31 -9.58
N ILE A 105 -9.06 8.08 -9.81
CA ILE A 105 -8.62 8.46 -11.16
C ILE A 105 -8.31 7.22 -12.02
N VAL A 106 -7.59 6.25 -11.46
CA VAL A 106 -7.27 4.99 -12.15
C VAL A 106 -8.55 4.22 -12.54
N LYS A 107 -9.54 4.14 -11.63
CA LYS A 107 -10.83 3.49 -11.90
C LYS A 107 -11.60 4.19 -13.02
N GLU A 108 -11.56 5.51 -13.08
CA GLU A 108 -12.19 6.28 -14.16
C GLU A 108 -11.51 6.02 -15.51
N LEU A 109 -10.17 6.04 -15.55
CA LEU A 109 -9.40 5.76 -16.76
C LEU A 109 -9.59 4.33 -17.28
N ALA A 110 -9.84 3.38 -16.38
CA ALA A 110 -10.11 1.99 -16.72
C ALA A 110 -11.44 1.79 -17.47
N GLN A 111 -12.39 2.73 -17.37
CA GLN A 111 -13.68 2.59 -18.05
C GLN A 111 -13.50 2.53 -19.57
N GLY A 112 -14.05 1.48 -20.17
CA GLY A 112 -13.92 1.20 -21.61
C GLY A 112 -12.48 0.90 -22.07
N ALA A 113 -11.55 0.58 -21.16
CA ALA A 113 -10.21 0.16 -21.53
C ALA A 113 -10.20 -1.26 -22.10
N SER A 114 -9.35 -1.48 -23.11
CA SER A 114 -9.09 -2.82 -23.67
C SER A 114 -8.06 -3.61 -22.85
N SER A 115 -7.40 -2.95 -21.89
CA SER A 115 -6.36 -3.51 -21.03
C SER A 115 -6.78 -3.45 -19.56
N ALA A 116 -6.13 -4.27 -18.73
CA ALA A 116 -6.40 -4.30 -17.30
C ALA A 116 -5.75 -3.10 -16.59
N PHE A 117 -6.49 -2.53 -15.63
CA PHE A 117 -5.99 -1.53 -14.69
C PHE A 117 -6.17 -2.09 -13.28
N VAL A 118 -5.07 -2.43 -12.63
CA VAL A 118 -5.07 -3.11 -11.33
C VAL A 118 -4.24 -2.26 -10.36
N PRO A 119 -4.83 -1.22 -9.77
CA PRO A 119 -4.14 -0.44 -8.75
C PRO A 119 -3.98 -1.26 -7.47
N GLN A 120 -3.22 -0.72 -6.51
CA GLN A 120 -3.19 -1.25 -5.14
C GLN A 120 -2.62 -2.68 -5.04
N CYS A 121 -1.63 -3.03 -5.85
CA CYS A 121 -0.96 -4.34 -5.86
C CYS A 121 0.13 -4.49 -4.77
N GLY A 122 -0.01 -3.78 -3.64
CA GLY A 122 0.97 -3.74 -2.57
C GLY A 122 0.68 -4.74 -1.44
N LEU A 123 1.20 -4.42 -0.25
CA LEU A 123 0.88 -5.15 0.97
C LEU A 123 -0.50 -4.76 1.50
N ALA A 124 -0.70 -3.46 1.74
CA ALA A 124 -1.94 -2.86 2.21
C ALA A 124 -2.03 -1.43 1.64
N PRO A 125 -2.93 -1.17 0.68
CA PRO A 125 -3.86 -2.12 0.06
C PRO A 125 -3.15 -3.15 -0.85
N GLY A 126 -3.82 -4.29 -1.11
CA GLY A 126 -3.31 -5.38 -1.95
C GLY A 126 -3.40 -6.75 -1.29
N PHE A 127 -2.27 -7.33 -0.87
CA PHE A 127 -2.22 -8.66 -0.24
C PHE A 127 -3.19 -8.82 0.93
N ILE A 128 -3.29 -7.79 1.79
CA ILE A 128 -4.22 -7.81 2.94
C ILE A 128 -5.67 -8.00 2.50
N SER A 129 -6.09 -7.38 1.39
CA SER A 129 -7.44 -7.46 0.86
C SER A 129 -7.70 -8.83 0.23
N ILE A 130 -6.69 -9.44 -0.40
CA ILE A 130 -6.77 -10.82 -0.92
C ILE A 130 -6.99 -11.81 0.23
N VAL A 131 -6.23 -11.68 1.33
CA VAL A 131 -6.40 -12.54 2.52
C VAL A 131 -7.78 -12.33 3.14
N ALA A 132 -8.19 -11.07 3.33
CA ALA A 132 -9.50 -10.76 3.90
C ALA A 132 -10.65 -11.34 3.06
N TRP A 133 -10.58 -11.22 1.73
CA TRP A 133 -11.56 -11.81 0.83
C TRP A 133 -11.56 -13.34 0.89
N ASP A 134 -10.39 -13.98 0.92
CA ASP A 134 -10.30 -15.45 1.02
C ASP A 134 -10.97 -15.98 2.29
N LEU A 135 -10.80 -15.28 3.42
CA LEU A 135 -11.49 -15.63 4.67
C LEU A 135 -13.00 -15.31 4.60
N ALA A 136 -13.36 -14.12 4.14
CA ALA A 136 -14.74 -13.63 4.16
C ALA A 136 -15.69 -14.51 3.35
N LYS A 137 -15.28 -14.99 2.16
CA LYS A 137 -16.13 -15.83 1.30
C LYS A 137 -16.49 -17.21 1.91
N LYS A 138 -15.89 -17.59 3.05
CA LYS A 138 -16.16 -18.86 3.75
C LYS A 138 -17.37 -18.76 4.70
N PHE A 139 -17.91 -17.57 4.93
CA PHE A 139 -19.00 -17.32 5.87
C PHE A 139 -20.35 -17.18 5.15
N ASP A 140 -21.41 -17.65 5.81
CA ASP A 140 -22.79 -17.50 5.32
C ASP A 140 -23.34 -16.10 5.64
N GLU A 141 -22.94 -15.55 6.80
CA GLU A 141 -23.28 -14.20 7.28
C GLU A 141 -22.01 -13.57 7.84
N LEU A 142 -21.61 -12.38 7.35
CA LEU A 142 -20.43 -11.67 7.81
C LEU A 142 -20.81 -10.62 8.85
N HIS A 143 -20.21 -10.69 10.04
CA HIS A 143 -20.39 -9.67 11.07
C HIS A 143 -19.24 -8.68 11.03
N ASN A 144 -18.00 -9.13 11.22
CA ASN A 144 -16.85 -8.23 11.22
C ASN A 144 -15.72 -8.76 10.35
N VAL A 145 -15.09 -7.87 9.58
CA VAL A 145 -13.84 -8.10 8.86
C VAL A 145 -12.83 -7.04 9.32
N HIS A 146 -11.84 -7.45 10.09
CA HIS A 146 -10.82 -6.56 10.65
C HIS A 146 -9.46 -6.88 10.04
N MET A 147 -8.83 -5.86 9.46
CA MET A 147 -7.52 -5.96 8.80
C MET A 147 -6.49 -5.11 9.55
N ARG A 148 -5.38 -5.73 9.96
CA ARG A 148 -4.32 -5.10 10.74
C ARG A 148 -2.98 -5.34 10.09
N VAL A 149 -2.26 -4.28 9.79
CA VAL A 149 -0.93 -4.36 9.15
C VAL A 149 0.03 -3.39 9.80
N GLY A 150 1.27 -3.83 10.04
CA GLY A 150 2.34 -2.95 10.50
C GLY A 150 3.69 -3.38 9.95
N ALA A 151 4.40 -2.44 9.31
CA ALA A 151 5.84 -2.54 9.08
C ALA A 151 6.55 -1.88 10.27
N LEU A 152 7.25 -2.67 11.07
CA LEU A 152 7.75 -2.28 12.39
C LEU A 152 9.24 -2.59 12.51
N PRO A 153 10.03 -1.82 13.28
CA PRO A 153 11.36 -2.26 13.63
C PRO A 153 11.30 -3.48 14.56
N GLN A 154 12.25 -4.42 14.39
CA GLN A 154 12.44 -5.52 15.35
C GLN A 154 12.90 -4.99 16.73
N PHE A 155 13.62 -3.86 16.75
CA PHE A 155 14.19 -3.25 17.94
C PHE A 155 13.70 -1.79 18.12
N PRO A 156 12.50 -1.57 18.68
CA PRO A 156 11.94 -0.23 18.87
C PRO A 156 12.63 0.53 20.01
N SER A 157 13.73 1.23 19.69
CA SER A 157 14.60 1.88 20.69
C SER A 157 14.37 3.39 20.89
N ASN A 158 13.64 4.06 19.99
CA ASN A 158 13.35 5.50 20.08
C ASN A 158 11.93 5.78 20.62
N ALA A 159 11.64 7.04 20.95
CA ALA A 159 10.36 7.44 21.54
C ALA A 159 9.14 7.12 20.65
N LEU A 160 9.30 7.23 19.32
CA LEU A 160 8.27 6.86 18.35
C LEU A 160 8.17 5.36 18.11
N LYS A 161 9.13 4.58 18.61
CA LYS A 161 9.25 3.12 18.39
C LYS A 161 9.15 2.76 16.91
N TYR A 162 9.72 3.59 16.04
CA TYR A 162 9.54 3.50 14.59
C TYR A 162 10.82 3.82 13.81
N ASN A 163 10.93 3.22 12.63
CA ASN A 163 12.00 3.45 11.66
C ASN A 163 11.40 3.63 10.26
N LEU A 164 12.04 4.42 9.40
CA LEU A 164 11.58 4.62 8.03
C LEU A 164 11.95 3.41 7.16
N THR A 165 10.96 2.59 6.79
CA THR A 165 11.16 1.39 5.95
C THR A 165 10.61 1.56 4.53
N TRP A 166 9.72 2.53 4.32
CA TRP A 166 9.04 2.83 3.05
C TRP A 166 8.81 4.35 2.92
N SER A 167 8.07 4.78 1.90
CA SER A 167 7.86 6.19 1.55
C SER A 167 7.32 7.03 2.72
N THR A 168 8.06 8.08 3.10
CA THR A 168 7.64 9.02 4.15
C THR A 168 6.38 9.79 3.76
N ASP A 169 6.27 10.17 2.48
CA ASP A 169 5.08 10.88 1.96
C ASP A 169 3.82 10.05 2.19
N CYS A 170 3.89 8.77 1.85
CA CYS A 170 2.79 7.83 1.98
C CYS A 170 2.42 7.57 3.45
N LEU A 171 3.43 7.40 4.31
CA LEU A 171 3.23 7.28 5.77
C LEU A 171 2.49 8.48 6.36
N ILE A 172 2.87 9.70 5.97
CA ILE A 172 2.20 10.91 6.44
C ILE A 172 0.78 11.00 5.87
N ASN A 173 0.59 10.57 4.61
CA ASN A 173 -0.72 10.54 3.95
C ASN A 173 -1.72 9.69 4.74
N GLU A 174 -1.31 8.49 5.18
CA GLU A 174 -2.13 7.57 5.98
C GLU A 174 -2.67 8.19 7.28
N TYR A 175 -1.89 9.05 7.92
CA TYR A 175 -2.26 9.68 9.20
C TYR A 175 -3.10 10.95 9.05
N CYS A 176 -3.16 11.52 7.85
CA CYS A 176 -3.76 12.83 7.63
C CYS A 176 -5.10 12.78 6.86
N ASN A 177 -5.39 11.68 6.15
CA ASN A 177 -6.59 11.57 5.33
C ASN A 177 -7.71 10.76 6.04
N PRO A 178 -9.00 11.02 5.71
CA PRO A 178 -10.11 10.19 6.17
C PRO A 178 -9.94 8.71 5.79
N CYS A 179 -10.49 7.82 6.62
CA CYS A 179 -10.39 6.38 6.42
C CYS A 179 -11.77 5.81 6.08
N GLU A 180 -11.89 5.12 4.95
CA GLU A 180 -13.11 4.40 4.59
C GLU A 180 -13.33 3.21 5.55
N ALA A 181 -14.57 2.94 5.92
CA ALA A 181 -14.98 1.81 6.74
C ALA A 181 -16.45 1.45 6.48
N ILE A 182 -16.86 0.23 6.85
CA ILE A 182 -18.28 -0.10 7.03
C ILE A 182 -18.52 -0.15 8.53
N VAL A 183 -19.51 0.59 9.01
CA VAL A 183 -19.92 0.61 10.43
C VAL A 183 -21.43 0.42 10.47
N ASP A 184 -21.88 -0.62 11.16
CA ASP A 184 -23.29 -1.01 11.24
C ASP A 184 -23.97 -1.10 9.86
N ARG A 185 -23.30 -1.77 8.91
CA ARG A 185 -23.70 -1.98 7.50
C ARG A 185 -23.71 -0.72 6.63
N VAL A 186 -23.28 0.43 7.15
CA VAL A 186 -23.25 1.69 6.41
C VAL A 186 -21.82 2.05 6.07
N LEU A 187 -21.57 2.41 4.80
CA LEU A 187 -20.30 2.99 4.39
C LEU A 187 -20.09 4.34 5.10
N ARG A 188 -18.95 4.50 5.78
CA ARG A 188 -18.61 5.67 6.58
C ARG A 188 -17.18 6.09 6.32
N GLU A 189 -16.93 7.39 6.48
CA GLU A 189 -15.59 7.92 6.70
C GLU A 189 -15.33 8.04 8.19
N THR A 190 -14.19 7.52 8.63
CA THR A 190 -13.70 7.60 10.02
C THR A 190 -12.45 8.46 10.08
N GLN A 191 -12.14 8.98 11.26
CA GLN A 191 -10.98 9.84 11.44
C GLN A 191 -9.70 9.02 11.56
N PRO A 192 -8.60 9.43 10.90
CA PRO A 192 -7.31 8.80 11.10
C PRO A 192 -6.83 9.07 12.53
N LEU A 193 -6.00 8.17 13.04
CA LEU A 193 -5.49 8.21 14.41
C LEU A 193 -6.61 8.09 15.46
N GLU A 194 -7.81 7.62 15.14
CA GLU A 194 -8.86 7.34 16.13
C GLU A 194 -9.12 5.83 16.29
N GLU A 195 -9.96 5.50 17.25
CA GLU A 195 -10.40 4.14 17.57
C GLU A 195 -9.26 3.17 17.88
N VAL A 196 -8.38 3.61 18.80
CA VAL A 196 -7.25 2.81 19.24
C VAL A 196 -7.74 1.52 19.89
N GLU A 197 -7.23 0.40 19.40
CA GLU A 197 -7.35 -0.91 20.02
C GLU A 197 -5.97 -1.41 20.45
N HIS A 198 -5.97 -2.30 21.43
CA HIS A 198 -4.77 -2.97 21.90
C HIS A 198 -4.96 -4.47 21.73
N PHE A 199 -3.89 -5.14 21.29
CA PHE A 199 -3.88 -6.60 21.19
C PHE A 199 -2.47 -7.13 21.43
N SER A 200 -2.39 -8.41 21.76
CA SER A 200 -1.11 -9.11 21.91
C SER A 200 -1.00 -10.21 20.87
N LEU A 201 0.18 -10.36 20.27
CA LEU A 201 0.48 -11.45 19.35
C LEU A 201 1.91 -11.93 19.61
N ASP A 202 2.06 -13.24 19.83
CA ASP A 202 3.34 -13.88 20.16
C ASP A 202 4.05 -13.26 21.38
N GLY A 203 3.27 -12.77 22.36
CA GLY A 203 3.79 -12.15 23.59
C GLY A 203 4.14 -10.67 23.45
N ASP A 204 4.15 -10.11 22.24
CA ASP A 204 4.33 -8.68 22.00
C ASP A 204 2.99 -7.94 22.12
N ASN A 205 3.03 -6.74 22.71
CA ASN A 205 1.88 -5.84 22.78
C ASN A 205 1.91 -4.82 21.65
N TYR A 206 0.77 -4.62 21.03
CA TYR A 206 0.57 -3.71 19.92
C TYR A 206 -0.61 -2.78 20.16
N GLU A 207 -0.56 -1.62 19.53
CA GLU A 207 -1.71 -0.74 19.31
C GLU A 207 -2.08 -0.75 17.83
N ALA A 208 -3.37 -0.62 17.52
CA ALA A 208 -3.86 -0.44 16.16
C ALA A 208 -4.87 0.70 16.11
N PHE A 209 -4.83 1.51 15.06
CA PHE A 209 -5.70 2.68 14.89
C PHE A 209 -5.98 2.96 13.41
N ASN A 210 -7.03 3.75 13.15
CA ASN A 210 -7.50 4.02 11.79
C ASN A 210 -6.45 4.79 10.97
N THR A 211 -6.22 4.32 9.75
CA THR A 211 -5.34 4.93 8.74
C THR A 211 -5.98 4.80 7.36
N SER A 212 -5.75 5.79 6.49
CA SER A 212 -6.38 5.81 5.17
C SER A 212 -5.78 4.79 4.20
N GLY A 213 -6.53 4.44 3.16
CA GLY A 213 -6.00 3.72 1.99
C GLY A 213 -5.94 2.19 2.09
N GLY A 214 -5.82 1.63 3.30
CA GLY A 214 -5.55 0.19 3.46
C GLY A 214 -6.67 -0.78 3.09
N LEU A 215 -7.94 -0.33 3.00
CA LEU A 215 -9.06 -1.19 2.54
C LEU A 215 -9.08 -1.40 1.03
N GLY A 216 -8.59 -0.43 0.26
CA GLY A 216 -8.78 -0.40 -1.19
C GLY A 216 -10.23 -0.62 -1.62
N THR A 217 -10.44 -1.38 -2.69
CA THR A 217 -11.78 -1.68 -3.25
C THR A 217 -12.60 -2.69 -2.43
N LEU A 218 -12.06 -3.23 -1.33
CA LEU A 218 -12.77 -4.23 -0.52
C LEU A 218 -14.01 -3.63 0.16
N CYS A 219 -13.97 -2.33 0.50
CA CYS A 219 -15.09 -1.62 1.09
C CYS A 219 -16.31 -1.62 0.17
N GLU A 220 -16.12 -1.27 -1.11
CA GLU A 220 -17.16 -1.34 -2.14
C GLU A 220 -17.62 -2.79 -2.41
N THR A 221 -16.67 -3.74 -2.38
CA THR A 221 -16.97 -5.16 -2.66
C THR A 221 -17.88 -5.80 -1.60
N LEU A 222 -17.70 -5.39 -0.33
CA LEU A 222 -18.44 -5.91 0.83
C LEU A 222 -19.58 -5.01 1.30
N GLU A 223 -19.83 -3.89 0.62
CA GLU A 223 -20.95 -3.01 0.91
C GLU A 223 -22.28 -3.80 0.90
N GLY A 224 -23.07 -3.64 1.97
CA GLY A 224 -24.32 -4.36 2.18
C GLY A 224 -24.19 -5.85 2.53
N LYS A 225 -22.95 -6.39 2.65
CA LYS A 225 -22.70 -7.82 2.95
C LYS A 225 -22.08 -8.08 4.31
N VAL A 226 -21.55 -7.04 4.97
CA VAL A 226 -20.88 -7.13 6.29
C VAL A 226 -21.39 -6.03 7.22
N ASP A 227 -21.43 -6.31 8.51
CA ASP A 227 -21.84 -5.32 9.51
C ASP A 227 -20.73 -4.30 9.77
N ASN A 228 -19.49 -4.77 9.98
CA ASN A 228 -18.33 -3.90 10.17
C ASN A 228 -17.11 -4.34 9.35
N LEU A 229 -16.46 -3.38 8.70
CA LEU A 229 -15.20 -3.55 7.98
C LEU A 229 -14.28 -2.39 8.29
N ASN A 230 -13.07 -2.67 8.79
CA ASN A 230 -12.06 -1.63 9.02
C ASN A 230 -10.64 -2.12 8.79
N TYR A 231 -9.80 -1.19 8.36
CA TYR A 231 -8.36 -1.34 8.29
C TYR A 231 -7.73 -0.46 9.37
N ARG A 232 -6.74 -1.01 10.08
CA ARG A 232 -5.95 -0.26 11.06
C ARG A 232 -4.47 -0.59 10.91
N THR A 233 -3.66 0.45 10.97
CA THR A 233 -2.21 0.31 11.03
C THR A 233 -1.81 -0.12 12.44
N VAL A 234 -0.91 -1.10 12.53
CA VAL A 234 -0.32 -1.59 13.79
C VAL A 234 0.96 -0.84 14.10
N ARG A 235 1.13 -0.46 15.36
CA ARG A 235 2.34 0.16 15.94
C ARG A 235 2.63 -0.40 17.31
N TYR A 236 3.83 -0.11 17.83
CA TYR A 236 4.13 -0.35 19.24
C TYR A 236 3.44 0.71 20.12
N PRO A 237 3.01 0.35 21.34
CA PRO A 237 2.26 1.24 22.23
C PRO A 237 2.93 2.60 22.44
N GLY A 238 2.14 3.66 22.31
CA GLY A 238 2.53 5.07 22.51
C GLY A 238 2.86 5.83 21.23
N HIS A 239 3.02 5.15 20.08
CA HIS A 239 3.33 5.80 18.81
C HIS A 239 2.18 6.73 18.37
N ARG A 240 0.94 6.23 18.40
CA ARG A 240 -0.26 6.93 17.96
C ARG A 240 -0.46 8.26 18.67
N ASP A 241 -0.29 8.29 19.99
CA ASP A 241 -0.54 9.51 20.76
C ASP A 241 0.47 10.62 20.43
N ILE A 242 1.75 10.25 20.24
CA ILE A 242 2.77 11.18 19.76
C ILE A 242 2.40 11.68 18.36
N MET A 243 2.04 10.77 17.45
CA MET A 243 1.64 11.15 16.09
C MET A 243 0.42 12.07 16.07
N LYS A 244 -0.59 11.78 16.90
CA LYS A 244 -1.81 12.59 17.01
C LYS A 244 -1.50 13.99 17.52
N MET A 245 -0.65 14.12 18.54
CA MET A 245 -0.19 15.41 19.05
C MET A 245 0.57 16.20 17.97
N LEU A 246 1.51 15.58 17.26
CA LEU A 246 2.27 16.23 16.19
C LEU A 246 1.34 16.72 15.06
N ILE A 247 0.43 15.85 14.60
CA ILE A 247 -0.40 16.10 13.43
C ILE A 247 -1.54 17.08 13.73
N ARG A 248 -2.22 16.91 14.86
CA ARG A 248 -3.42 17.69 15.22
C ARG A 248 -3.07 18.89 16.08
N ASP A 249 -2.43 18.69 17.23
CA ASP A 249 -2.23 19.76 18.22
C ASP A 249 -1.16 20.75 17.77
N LEU A 250 -0.06 20.25 17.19
CA LEU A 250 0.96 21.09 16.57
C LEU A 250 0.66 21.43 15.11
N ARG A 251 -0.46 20.94 14.57
CA ARG A 251 -0.95 21.20 13.21
C ARG A 251 0.06 20.87 12.10
N LEU A 252 0.99 19.94 12.35
CA LEU A 252 1.96 19.54 11.32
C LEU A 252 1.31 18.76 10.17
N GLY A 253 0.08 18.24 10.35
CA GLY A 253 -0.70 17.65 9.26
C GLY A 253 -1.05 18.64 8.13
N GLU A 254 -1.07 19.94 8.43
CA GLU A 254 -1.26 21.02 7.44
C GLU A 254 0.05 21.40 6.75
N ARG A 255 1.20 20.98 7.31
CA ARG A 255 2.55 21.25 6.79
C ARG A 255 3.29 19.94 6.53
N ARG A 256 2.71 19.09 5.68
CA ARG A 256 3.22 17.73 5.41
C ARG A 256 4.67 17.71 4.95
N GLU A 257 5.10 18.65 4.11
CA GLU A 257 6.51 18.77 3.68
C GLU A 257 7.47 19.02 4.85
N LEU A 258 7.08 19.86 5.82
CA LEU A 258 7.89 20.07 7.02
C LEU A 258 7.91 18.83 7.90
N LEU A 259 6.77 18.15 8.06
CA LEU A 259 6.72 16.91 8.86
C LEU A 259 7.60 15.83 8.24
N LYS A 260 7.60 15.73 6.91
CA LYS A 260 8.48 14.86 6.13
C LYS A 260 9.94 15.18 6.39
N ASP A 261 10.34 16.44 6.23
CA ASP A 261 11.72 16.88 6.47
C ASP A 261 12.19 16.53 7.89
N ILE A 262 11.34 16.77 8.90
CA ILE A 262 11.61 16.35 10.29
C ILE A 262 11.81 14.84 10.37
N PHE A 263 10.96 14.03 9.74
CA PHE A 263 11.04 12.57 9.81
C PHE A 263 12.27 12.04 9.10
N GLU A 264 12.55 12.49 7.89
CA GLU A 264 13.71 12.04 7.10
C GLU A 264 15.03 12.49 7.71
N HIS A 265 15.04 13.61 8.44
CA HIS A 265 16.20 14.06 9.20
C HIS A 265 16.38 13.30 10.53
N ALA A 266 15.30 13.06 11.28
CA ALA A 266 15.38 12.60 12.66
C ALA A 266 15.18 11.09 12.85
N LEU A 267 14.48 10.40 11.95
CA LEU A 267 14.17 8.98 12.06
C LEU A 267 15.12 8.13 11.21
N PRO A 268 15.85 7.18 11.80
CA PRO A 268 16.72 6.30 11.04
C PRO A 268 15.92 5.29 10.22
N ILE A 269 16.47 4.87 9.08
CA ILE A 269 16.04 3.65 8.39
C ILE A 269 16.52 2.42 9.15
N THR A 270 15.90 1.26 8.91
CA THR A 270 16.39 -0.04 9.39
C THR A 270 16.24 -1.10 8.31
N PHE A 271 17.07 -2.14 8.38
CA PHE A 271 16.93 -3.38 7.62
C PHE A 271 16.48 -4.56 8.49
N GLN A 272 16.38 -4.35 9.80
CA GLN A 272 15.91 -5.32 10.78
C GLN A 272 14.48 -4.96 11.13
N ASP A 273 13.58 -5.14 10.17
CA ASP A 273 12.16 -4.89 10.32
C ASP A 273 11.35 -6.20 10.36
N VAL A 274 10.12 -6.07 10.84
CA VAL A 274 9.13 -7.12 10.89
C VAL A 274 7.83 -6.57 10.33
N VAL A 275 7.28 -7.29 9.36
CA VAL A 275 5.96 -7.02 8.82
C VAL A 275 4.95 -7.94 9.50
N LEU A 276 4.01 -7.34 10.22
CA LEU A 276 2.87 -8.01 10.80
C LEU A 276 1.67 -7.89 9.87
N VAL A 277 1.05 -9.02 9.55
CA VAL A 277 -0.24 -9.12 8.85
C VAL A 277 -1.20 -9.91 9.72
N PHE A 278 -2.30 -9.29 10.12
CA PHE A 278 -3.31 -9.92 10.96
C PHE A 278 -4.72 -9.58 10.47
N VAL A 279 -5.46 -10.60 10.03
CA VAL A 279 -6.84 -10.47 9.57
C VAL A 279 -7.73 -11.33 10.44
N THR A 280 -8.86 -10.80 10.88
CA THR A 280 -9.87 -11.54 11.63
C THR A 280 -11.23 -11.35 10.98
N VAL A 281 -11.92 -12.46 10.72
CA VAL A 281 -13.29 -12.48 10.22
C VAL A 281 -14.18 -13.18 11.23
N THR A 282 -15.32 -12.56 11.56
CA THR A 282 -16.34 -13.14 12.45
C THR A 282 -17.70 -13.13 11.76
N GLY A 283 -18.52 -14.13 12.07
CA GLY A 283 -19.83 -14.26 11.45
C GLY A 283 -20.44 -15.65 11.67
N LYS A 284 -21.51 -15.96 10.94
CA LYS A 284 -22.09 -17.31 10.95
C LYS A 284 -21.53 -18.16 9.83
N ARG A 285 -21.18 -19.40 10.16
CA ARG A 285 -20.79 -20.43 9.21
C ARG A 285 -21.37 -21.77 9.64
N LYS A 286 -22.14 -22.42 8.76
CA LYS A 286 -22.84 -23.69 9.03
C LYS A 286 -23.69 -23.62 10.31
N GLY A 287 -24.40 -22.51 10.51
CA GLY A 287 -25.29 -22.28 11.65
C GLY A 287 -24.59 -21.95 12.98
N GLN A 288 -23.27 -21.85 13.02
CA GLN A 288 -22.50 -21.49 14.22
C GLN A 288 -21.89 -20.11 14.08
N PHE A 289 -21.85 -19.35 15.19
CA PHE A 289 -21.11 -18.11 15.26
C PHE A 289 -19.63 -18.42 15.52
N VAL A 290 -18.76 -18.04 14.58
CA VAL A 290 -17.34 -18.41 14.58
C VAL A 290 -16.44 -17.23 14.22
N GLN A 291 -15.17 -17.36 14.61
CA GLN A 291 -14.09 -16.48 14.20
C GLN A 291 -13.04 -17.29 13.43
N GLU A 292 -12.52 -16.73 12.34
CA GLU A 292 -11.34 -17.24 11.64
C GLU A 292 -10.31 -16.11 11.51
N SER A 293 -9.06 -16.40 11.87
CA SER A 293 -7.98 -15.42 11.85
C SER A 293 -6.79 -15.91 11.02
N PHE A 294 -6.18 -15.01 10.26
CA PHE A 294 -4.90 -15.19 9.59
C PHE A 294 -3.88 -14.27 10.25
N ALA A 295 -2.77 -14.82 10.75
CA ALA A 295 -1.69 -14.05 11.35
C ALA A 295 -0.35 -14.48 10.75
N ARG A 296 0.49 -13.51 10.37
CA ARG A 296 1.85 -13.75 9.88
C ARG A 296 2.79 -12.63 10.29
N LYS A 297 3.95 -12.98 10.84
CA LYS A 297 5.11 -12.09 11.01
C LYS A 297 6.17 -12.49 9.98
N VAL A 298 6.64 -11.53 9.20
CA VAL A 298 7.71 -11.71 8.22
C VAL A 298 8.88 -10.85 8.65
N TYR A 299 10.02 -11.48 8.90
CA TYR A 299 11.24 -10.81 9.35
C TYR A 299 12.19 -10.63 8.15
N ALA A 300 12.85 -9.48 8.09
CA ALA A 300 14.00 -9.24 7.22
C ALA A 300 15.33 -9.36 7.98
#